data_AF-Q4A876-F1
#
_entry.id   AF-Q4A876-F1
#
_cell.length_a   1.000
_cell.length_b   1.000
_cell.length_c   1.000
_cell.angle_alpha   90.00
_cell.angle_beta   90.00
_cell.angle_gamma   90.00
#
_symmetry.space_group_name_H-M   'P 1'
#
loop_
_entity.id
_entity.type
_entity.pdbx_description
1 polymer ?
#
loop_
_entity_poly.entity_id
_entity_poly.type
_entity_poly.pdbx_seq_one_letter_code
_entity_poly.pdbx_strand_id
1 'polypeptide(L)'
;MAIKDWIKLKKFSPFKTLAFNSFAQKIKERPVIIFHDTEENYYYYIKARDARLDDGRLKNPFQGEILIPKSDKPNTLFTKDSYLDCSQIFYIRESELEELVKNHPETEILDSKELEFDQVEKMFNNIYECLTSKPPYIVISKVSYDSKTKQTKPEVQYASDQHINNDYKTIRFKTKKIKELKNKLHEKKNQISLDLFEGVLNDTWTEYRQKKVYNPLFKWIKENKFIQKGLNSIEIIHEYNRLSRPLVPATIDGEIIHTCLVNNRWHDRWDFSLSKKLEATDYKFMIDWFEKNELNINMEAFNQFCDAMKKEWPQSHVFDFDELEFQLKQEISKLEKQKQIQNQKTIKDKFIYQNARLQAEKWVQEEEERLKKYVPKFKMKM
;
A
#
# COMPACT_ATOMS: atom_id res chain seq x y z
N MET A 1 -20.36 -10.12 8.40
CA MET A 1 -19.49 -11.05 7.62
C MET A 1 -18.61 -11.81 8.58
N ALA A 2 -18.60 -13.14 8.50
CA ALA A 2 -17.80 -13.98 9.38
C ALA A 2 -16.30 -13.69 9.18
N ILE A 3 -15.59 -13.52 10.29
CA ILE A 3 -14.14 -13.35 10.34
C ILE A 3 -13.54 -14.67 9.84
N LYS A 4 -13.13 -14.66 8.58
CA LYS A 4 -12.53 -15.76 7.84
C LYS A 4 -11.20 -16.18 8.49
N ASP A 5 -10.89 -17.47 8.48
CA ASP A 5 -9.65 -18.03 9.03
C ASP A 5 -8.46 -17.67 8.13
N TRP A 6 -7.70 -16.63 8.46
CA TRP A 6 -6.58 -16.16 7.61
C TRP A 6 -5.19 -16.39 8.21
N ILE A 7 -4.30 -16.76 7.27
CA ILE A 7 -2.99 -17.40 7.42
C ILE A 7 -3.11 -18.72 8.19
N LYS A 8 -3.69 -19.73 7.53
CA LYS A 8 -3.31 -21.11 7.84
C LYS A 8 -2.04 -21.35 7.04
N LEU A 9 -0.83 -21.07 7.56
CA LEU A 9 0.30 -21.79 6.95
C LEU A 9 0.15 -23.23 7.37
N LYS A 10 -0.23 -24.03 6.40
CA LYS A 10 -0.53 -25.43 6.63
C LYS A 10 0.74 -26.20 6.37
N LYS A 11 1.16 -26.99 7.36
CA LYS A 11 2.12 -28.05 7.08
C LYS A 11 1.50 -28.90 5.96
N PHE A 12 2.24 -29.05 4.88
CA PHE A 12 2.07 -30.18 4.01
C PHE A 12 3.28 -31.07 4.24
N SER A 13 3.04 -32.24 4.83
CA SER A 13 3.98 -33.35 4.71
C SER A 13 4.27 -33.55 3.21
N PRO A 14 5.51 -33.87 2.79
CA PRO A 14 5.82 -33.99 1.38
C PRO A 14 4.97 -35.08 0.74
N PHE A 15 3.89 -34.68 0.08
CA PHE A 15 3.46 -35.38 -1.11
C PHE A 15 4.64 -35.39 -2.06
N LYS A 16 4.79 -36.47 -2.80
CA LYS A 16 5.67 -36.47 -3.97
C LYS A 16 5.18 -35.48 -5.08
N THR A 17 4.11 -34.69 -4.88
CA THR A 17 3.23 -34.27 -5.98
C THR A 17 2.50 -32.92 -5.85
N LEU A 18 2.91 -31.95 -5.01
CA LEU A 18 2.22 -30.64 -4.97
C LEU A 18 3.08 -29.44 -5.38
N ALA A 19 4.39 -29.59 -5.50
CA ALA A 19 5.25 -28.59 -6.10
C ALA A 19 5.63 -29.00 -7.52
N PHE A 20 5.68 -28.02 -8.42
CA PHE A 20 5.98 -28.23 -9.84
C PHE A 20 6.93 -27.16 -10.36
N ASN A 21 7.73 -27.50 -11.37
CA ASN A 21 8.55 -26.54 -12.08
C ASN A 21 7.75 -25.80 -13.17
N SER A 22 8.36 -24.86 -13.88
CA SER A 22 7.71 -24.06 -14.94
C SER A 22 7.20 -24.90 -16.13
N PHE A 23 7.59 -26.17 -16.22
CA PHE A 23 7.14 -27.12 -17.23
C PHE A 23 6.13 -28.13 -16.68
N ALA A 24 5.49 -27.83 -15.53
CA ALA A 24 4.50 -28.69 -14.90
C ALA A 24 5.07 -30.07 -14.46
N GLN A 25 6.40 -30.18 -14.31
CA GLN A 25 7.04 -31.40 -13.83
C GLN A 25 7.16 -31.36 -12.31
N LYS A 26 6.87 -32.48 -11.65
CA LYS A 26 6.91 -32.61 -10.20
C LYS A 26 8.32 -32.36 -9.66
N ILE A 27 8.41 -31.61 -8.57
CA ILE A 27 9.64 -31.39 -7.80
C ILE A 27 9.45 -31.82 -6.34
N LYS A 28 10.54 -32.22 -5.69
CA LYS A 28 10.52 -32.74 -4.31
C LYS A 28 10.75 -31.60 -3.31
N GLU A 29 9.78 -30.71 -3.19
CA GLU A 29 9.82 -29.58 -2.26
C GLU A 29 8.59 -29.59 -1.34
N ARG A 30 8.71 -28.96 -0.16
CA ARG A 30 7.63 -28.94 0.83
C ARG A 30 6.64 -27.81 0.49
N PRO A 31 5.34 -28.06 0.28
CA PRO A 31 4.38 -26.98 0.10
C PRO A 31 4.13 -26.24 1.41
N VAL A 32 3.94 -24.93 1.33
CA VAL A 32 3.64 -24.04 2.45
C VAL A 32 2.48 -23.17 2.02
N ILE A 33 1.29 -23.40 2.58
CA ILE A 33 0.11 -22.55 2.33
C ILE A 33 0.40 -21.17 2.88
N ILE A 34 0.15 -20.11 2.12
CA ILE A 34 0.42 -18.73 2.55
C ILE A 34 -0.86 -18.00 2.94
N PHE A 35 -1.98 -18.25 2.25
CA PHE A 35 -3.29 -17.72 2.60
C PHE A 35 -4.43 -18.50 1.93
N HIS A 36 -5.66 -18.22 2.35
CA HIS A 36 -6.89 -18.79 1.79
C HIS A 36 -7.76 -17.68 1.24
N ASP A 37 -7.80 -17.53 -0.08
CA ASP A 37 -8.77 -16.68 -0.75
C ASP A 37 -10.16 -17.31 -0.64
N THR A 38 -10.88 -16.84 0.36
CA THR A 38 -12.26 -17.22 0.67
C THR A 38 -13.32 -16.63 -0.26
N GLU A 39 -12.98 -15.66 -1.12
CA GLU A 39 -13.94 -15.16 -2.12
C GLU A 39 -14.01 -16.14 -3.29
N GLU A 40 -12.85 -16.56 -3.78
CA GLU A 40 -12.74 -17.51 -4.89
C GLU A 40 -12.58 -18.98 -4.43
N ASN A 41 -12.49 -19.21 -3.11
CA ASN A 41 -12.28 -20.51 -2.44
C ASN A 41 -11.02 -21.25 -2.91
N TYR A 42 -9.88 -20.54 -2.93
CA TYR A 42 -8.58 -21.08 -3.28
C TYR A 42 -7.57 -20.94 -2.14
N TYR A 43 -6.85 -22.01 -1.85
CA TYR A 43 -5.63 -21.92 -1.05
C TYR A 43 -4.45 -21.59 -1.96
N TYR A 44 -3.72 -20.53 -1.60
CA TYR A 44 -2.46 -20.15 -2.22
C TYR A 44 -1.32 -20.70 -1.40
N TYR A 45 -0.31 -21.24 -2.08
CA TYR A 45 0.84 -21.84 -1.43
C TYR A 45 2.10 -21.67 -2.26
N ILE A 46 3.23 -21.73 -1.58
CA ILE A 46 4.56 -21.71 -2.17
C ILE A 46 5.33 -22.93 -1.70
N LYS A 47 6.60 -23.03 -2.05
CA LYS A 47 7.44 -24.17 -1.68
C LYS A 47 8.56 -23.73 -0.74
N ALA A 48 8.97 -24.65 0.12
CA ALA A 48 10.10 -24.50 1.02
C ALA A 48 11.09 -25.66 0.89
N ARG A 49 12.37 -25.33 0.99
CA ARG A 49 13.48 -26.28 0.99
C ARG A 49 14.39 -26.07 2.20
N ASP A 50 15.11 -27.11 2.61
CA ASP A 50 16.10 -27.00 3.69
C ASP A 50 17.21 -26.00 3.31
N ALA A 51 17.42 -24.98 4.15
CA ALA A 51 18.41 -23.93 3.92
C ALA A 51 19.83 -24.38 4.24
N ARG A 52 20.00 -25.43 5.03
CA ARG A 52 21.31 -25.95 5.42
C ARG A 52 21.73 -27.16 4.60
N LEU A 53 23.03 -27.28 4.38
CA LEU A 53 23.71 -28.50 3.94
C LEU A 53 23.82 -29.48 5.12
N ASP A 54 24.19 -30.73 4.82
CA ASP A 54 24.36 -31.77 5.84
C ASP A 54 25.45 -31.42 6.87
N ASP A 55 26.42 -30.59 6.48
CA ASP A 55 27.49 -30.06 7.35
C ASP A 55 27.06 -28.83 8.18
N GLY A 56 25.79 -28.42 8.08
CA GLY A 56 25.23 -27.29 8.81
C GLY A 56 25.45 -25.92 8.17
N ARG A 57 26.24 -25.78 7.09
CA ARG A 57 26.40 -24.48 6.40
C ARG A 57 25.13 -24.09 5.64
N LEU A 58 24.87 -22.77 5.52
CA LEU A 58 23.78 -22.27 4.69
C LEU A 58 24.11 -22.47 3.21
N LYS A 59 23.12 -22.97 2.45
CA LYS A 59 23.12 -22.98 0.99
C LYS A 59 22.96 -21.55 0.49
N ASN A 60 23.39 -21.27 -0.73
CA ASN A 60 23.03 -20.00 -1.36
C ASN A 60 21.51 -19.96 -1.61
N PRO A 61 20.84 -18.83 -1.32
CA PRO A 61 19.46 -18.63 -1.73
C PRO A 61 19.37 -18.53 -3.25
N PHE A 62 18.30 -19.04 -3.83
CA PHE A 62 17.90 -18.69 -5.18
C PHE A 62 17.26 -17.30 -5.18
N GLN A 63 17.20 -16.66 -6.35
CA GLN A 63 16.48 -15.41 -6.50
C GLN A 63 15.01 -15.63 -6.09
N GLY A 64 14.43 -14.69 -5.35
CA GLY A 64 13.07 -14.80 -4.82
C GLY A 64 12.94 -15.67 -3.56
N GLU A 65 14.02 -16.26 -3.04
CA GLU A 65 13.96 -17.01 -1.78
C GLU A 65 14.25 -16.14 -0.56
N ILE A 66 13.47 -16.33 0.50
CA ILE A 66 13.72 -15.76 1.82
C ILE A 66 14.12 -16.84 2.82
N LEU A 67 15.04 -16.52 3.72
CA LEU A 67 15.39 -17.38 4.84
C LEU A 67 14.34 -17.25 5.93
N ILE A 68 13.72 -18.37 6.30
CA ILE A 68 12.92 -18.53 7.51
C ILE A 68 13.75 -19.33 8.53
N PRO A 69 14.09 -18.74 9.68
CA PRO A 69 14.84 -19.45 10.71
C PRO A 69 14.00 -20.57 11.32
N LYS A 70 14.69 -21.58 11.88
CA LYS A 70 14.03 -22.59 12.69
C LYS A 70 13.25 -21.94 13.83
N SER A 71 12.10 -22.52 14.14
CA SER A 71 11.29 -22.15 15.30
C SER A 71 11.46 -23.21 16.39
N ASP A 72 11.60 -22.78 17.63
CA ASP A 72 11.64 -23.67 18.79
C ASP A 72 10.23 -23.90 19.39
N LYS A 73 9.18 -23.34 18.77
CA LYS A 73 7.79 -23.56 19.21
C LYS A 73 7.36 -25.01 18.93
N PRO A 74 6.61 -25.66 19.84
CA PRO A 74 6.10 -27.00 19.61
C PRO A 74 5.18 -27.03 18.38
N ASN A 75 5.17 -28.16 17.68
CA ASN A 75 4.35 -28.41 16.48
C ASN A 75 4.58 -27.42 15.31
N THR A 76 5.81 -26.90 15.17
CA THR A 76 6.14 -25.94 14.09
C THR A 76 6.39 -26.57 12.72
N LEU A 77 6.04 -25.85 11.64
CA LEU A 77 6.42 -26.11 10.26
C LEU A 77 7.93 -26.00 10.04
N PHE A 78 8.55 -24.95 10.57
CA PHE A 78 9.96 -24.64 10.36
C PHE A 78 10.82 -25.23 11.49
N THR A 79 10.86 -26.57 11.58
CA THR A 79 11.76 -27.28 12.53
C THR A 79 13.25 -27.16 12.18
N LYS A 80 13.55 -26.64 10.98
CA LYS A 80 14.89 -26.33 10.48
C LYS A 80 14.84 -25.01 9.72
N ASP A 81 15.99 -24.34 9.65
CA ASP A 81 16.17 -23.21 8.76
C ASP A 81 15.80 -23.62 7.33
N SER A 82 14.92 -22.84 6.71
CA SER A 82 14.35 -23.15 5.41
C SER A 82 14.38 -21.94 4.49
N TYR A 83 14.62 -22.17 3.20
CA TYR A 83 14.37 -21.17 2.18
C TYR A 83 12.94 -21.33 1.68
N LEU A 84 12.21 -20.23 1.68
CA LEU A 84 10.84 -20.13 1.20
C LEU A 84 10.86 -19.40 -0.14
N ASP A 85 10.40 -20.04 -1.21
CA ASP A 85 10.47 -19.50 -2.57
C ASP A 85 9.24 -18.64 -2.90
N CYS A 86 9.40 -17.32 -2.82
CA CYS A 86 8.36 -16.34 -3.11
C CYS A 86 8.15 -16.13 -4.62
N SER A 87 8.92 -16.79 -5.48
CA SER A 87 8.81 -16.65 -6.94
C SER A 87 7.98 -17.74 -7.62
N GLN A 88 7.59 -18.80 -6.89
CA GLN A 88 6.77 -19.90 -7.42
C GLN A 88 5.48 -20.05 -6.62
N ILE A 89 4.41 -19.52 -7.20
CA ILE A 89 3.08 -19.49 -6.61
C ILE A 89 2.23 -20.62 -7.18
N PHE A 90 1.61 -21.37 -6.28
CA PHE A 90 0.63 -22.39 -6.60
C PHE A 90 -0.69 -22.06 -5.94
N TYR A 91 -1.79 -22.48 -6.55
CA TYR A 91 -3.09 -22.35 -5.92
C TYR A 91 -4.02 -23.50 -6.28
N ILE A 92 -4.85 -23.93 -5.33
CA ILE A 92 -5.72 -25.11 -5.42
C ILE A 92 -7.06 -24.82 -4.76
N ARG A 93 -8.17 -25.32 -5.33
CA ARG A 93 -9.50 -25.09 -4.74
C ARG A 93 -9.59 -25.73 -3.37
N GLU A 94 -10.32 -25.11 -2.45
CA GLU A 94 -10.57 -25.64 -1.10
C GLU A 94 -11.09 -27.08 -1.15
N SER A 95 -12.13 -27.35 -1.92
CA SER A 95 -12.71 -28.69 -2.03
C SER A 95 -11.74 -29.74 -2.58
N GLU A 96 -10.90 -29.36 -3.55
CA GLU A 96 -9.86 -30.25 -4.11
C GLU A 96 -8.75 -30.55 -3.08
N LEU A 97 -8.38 -29.55 -2.29
CA LEU A 97 -7.40 -29.71 -1.21
C LEU A 97 -7.94 -30.60 -0.08
N GLU A 98 -9.19 -30.39 0.33
CA GLU A 98 -9.87 -31.19 1.34
C GLU A 98 -9.98 -32.65 0.91
N GLU A 99 -10.37 -32.90 -0.34
CA GLU A 99 -10.47 -34.24 -0.88
C GLU A 99 -9.10 -34.92 -1.00
N LEU A 100 -8.07 -34.15 -1.38
CA LEU A 100 -6.69 -34.61 -1.41
C LEU A 100 -6.22 -35.04 -0.01
N VAL A 101 -6.48 -34.24 1.02
CA VAL A 101 -6.07 -34.54 2.41
C VAL A 101 -6.84 -35.72 2.98
N LYS A 102 -8.14 -35.82 2.69
CA LYS A 102 -8.97 -36.97 3.10
C LYS A 102 -8.44 -38.28 2.53
N ASN A 103 -7.97 -38.26 1.28
CA ASN A 103 -7.40 -39.44 0.62
C ASN A 103 -5.97 -39.78 1.07
N HIS A 104 -5.34 -38.87 1.80
CA HIS A 104 -3.95 -38.95 2.23
C HIS A 104 -3.82 -38.46 3.68
N PRO A 105 -4.39 -39.18 4.65
CA PRO A 105 -4.45 -38.74 6.05
C PRO A 105 -3.06 -38.66 6.71
N GLU A 106 -2.02 -39.26 6.12
CA GLU A 106 -0.62 -39.01 6.47
C GLU A 106 -0.20 -37.55 6.28
N THR A 107 -1.00 -36.79 5.53
CA THR A 107 -0.87 -35.37 5.34
C THR A 107 -1.50 -34.66 6.51
N GLU A 108 -0.66 -34.40 7.49
CA GLU A 108 -1.01 -33.55 8.60
C GLU A 108 -1.13 -32.09 8.11
N ILE A 109 -2.35 -31.58 7.98
CA ILE A 109 -2.62 -30.14 7.89
C ILE A 109 -2.56 -29.58 9.31
N LEU A 110 -1.40 -29.02 9.70
CA LEU A 110 -1.27 -28.26 10.94
C LEU A 110 -1.65 -26.80 10.71
N ASP A 111 -2.44 -26.20 11.60
CA ASP A 111 -2.79 -24.79 11.54
C ASP A 111 -1.66 -23.93 12.13
N SER A 112 -0.84 -23.29 11.30
CA SER A 112 0.25 -22.47 11.79
C SER A 112 -0.18 -21.00 11.96
N LYS A 113 -0.26 -20.59 13.22
CA LYS A 113 -0.12 -19.18 13.65
C LYS A 113 1.36 -18.80 13.81
N GLU A 114 2.26 -19.43 13.05
CA GLU A 114 3.66 -19.58 13.43
C GLU A 114 4.60 -18.50 12.95
N LEU A 115 4.42 -17.99 11.71
CA LEU A 115 5.27 -16.93 11.20
C LEU A 115 5.01 -15.65 12.00
N GLU A 116 6.09 -15.06 12.49
CA GLU A 116 6.06 -13.74 13.09
C GLU A 116 5.70 -12.69 12.03
N PHE A 117 5.20 -11.53 12.48
CA PHE A 117 4.69 -10.51 11.56
C PHE A 117 5.74 -10.05 10.54
N ASP A 118 6.98 -9.84 10.98
CA ASP A 118 8.13 -9.46 10.15
C ASP A 118 8.45 -10.52 9.09
N GLN A 119 8.29 -11.80 9.42
CA GLN A 119 8.47 -12.90 8.48
C GLN A 119 7.36 -12.93 7.42
N VAL A 120 6.11 -12.69 7.84
CA VAL A 120 4.97 -12.57 6.91
C VAL A 120 5.16 -11.36 6.00
N GLU A 121 5.50 -10.20 6.56
CA GLU A 121 5.76 -8.98 5.81
C GLU A 121 6.87 -9.20 4.77
N LYS A 122 7.99 -9.79 5.19
CA LYS A 122 9.10 -10.12 4.29
C LYS A 122 8.67 -11.05 3.15
N MET A 123 7.81 -12.05 3.45
CA MET A 123 7.25 -12.95 2.45
C MET A 123 6.38 -12.21 1.45
N PHE A 124 5.41 -11.42 1.92
CA PHE A 124 4.51 -10.66 1.03
C PHE A 124 5.28 -9.65 0.17
N ASN A 125 6.23 -8.92 0.75
CA ASN A 125 7.06 -7.97 0.01
C ASN A 125 7.89 -8.68 -1.07
N ASN A 126 8.52 -9.82 -0.77
CA ASN A 126 9.29 -10.55 -1.78
C ASN A 126 8.40 -11.12 -2.90
N ILE A 127 7.18 -11.58 -2.60
CA ILE A 127 6.23 -12.01 -3.62
C ILE A 127 5.86 -10.82 -4.51
N TYR A 128 5.54 -9.67 -3.90
CA TYR A 128 5.17 -8.45 -4.61
C TYR A 128 6.31 -7.92 -5.51
N GLU A 129 7.55 -7.93 -5.01
CA GLU A 129 8.74 -7.57 -5.79
C GLU A 129 8.95 -8.52 -6.98
N CYS A 130 8.81 -9.84 -6.78
CA CYS A 130 8.91 -10.81 -7.87
C CYS A 130 7.82 -10.61 -8.94
N LEU A 131 6.63 -10.19 -8.51
CA LEU A 131 5.48 -9.93 -9.38
C LEU A 131 5.64 -8.65 -10.20
N THR A 132 6.13 -7.58 -9.58
CA THR A 132 6.18 -6.22 -10.16
C THR A 132 7.53 -5.86 -10.79
N SER A 133 8.54 -6.72 -10.66
CA SER A 133 9.85 -6.51 -11.30
C SER A 133 9.71 -6.38 -12.82
N LYS A 134 10.67 -5.70 -13.45
CA LYS A 134 10.69 -5.50 -14.92
C LYS A 134 11.93 -6.15 -15.53
N PRO A 135 11.83 -7.33 -16.18
CA PRO A 135 10.63 -8.16 -16.34
C PRO A 135 10.22 -8.90 -15.03
N PRO A 136 8.97 -9.37 -14.90
CA PRO A 136 8.54 -10.14 -13.73
C PRO A 136 9.37 -11.40 -13.54
N TYR A 137 9.63 -11.76 -12.28
CA TYR A 137 10.38 -12.96 -11.90
C TYR A 137 9.47 -13.91 -11.11
N ILE A 138 8.40 -14.40 -11.74
CA ILE A 138 7.42 -15.25 -11.06
C ILE A 138 6.94 -16.41 -11.95
N VAL A 139 6.42 -17.46 -11.31
CA VAL A 139 5.67 -18.57 -11.92
C VAL A 139 4.36 -18.70 -11.15
N ILE A 140 3.23 -18.77 -11.87
CA ILE A 140 1.90 -18.96 -11.29
C ILE A 140 1.30 -20.23 -11.88
N SER A 141 0.97 -21.17 -11.00
CA SER A 141 0.42 -22.47 -11.38
C SER A 141 -0.88 -22.79 -10.64
N LYS A 142 -1.93 -23.08 -11.40
CA LYS A 142 -3.13 -23.69 -10.85
C LYS A 142 -2.89 -25.18 -10.65
N VAL A 143 -3.32 -25.71 -9.51
CA VAL A 143 -3.21 -27.14 -9.23
C VAL A 143 -4.60 -27.70 -8.97
N SER A 144 -4.94 -28.75 -9.72
CA SER A 144 -6.19 -29.48 -9.58
C SER A 144 -5.93 -30.88 -9.04
N TYR A 145 -6.92 -31.45 -8.34
CA TYR A 145 -6.88 -32.81 -7.83
C TYR A 145 -8.02 -33.63 -8.45
N ASP A 146 -7.65 -34.73 -9.09
CA ASP A 146 -8.60 -35.67 -9.68
C ASP A 146 -8.76 -36.86 -8.74
N SER A 147 -9.91 -36.94 -8.07
CA SER A 147 -10.16 -37.95 -7.05
C SER A 147 -10.34 -39.36 -7.56
N LYS A 148 -10.73 -39.51 -8.85
CA LYS A 148 -10.83 -40.81 -9.49
C LYS A 148 -9.43 -41.40 -9.73
N THR A 149 -8.51 -40.57 -10.21
CA THR A 149 -7.13 -40.99 -10.49
C THR A 149 -6.20 -40.86 -9.28
N LYS A 150 -6.62 -40.13 -8.24
CA LYS A 150 -5.82 -39.72 -7.09
C LYS A 150 -4.53 -39.00 -7.51
N GLN A 151 -4.62 -38.18 -8.55
CA GLN A 151 -3.48 -37.46 -9.10
C GLN A 151 -3.73 -35.95 -9.11
N THR A 152 -2.69 -35.23 -8.75
CA THR A 152 -2.60 -33.78 -8.94
C THR A 152 -2.16 -33.46 -10.36
N LYS A 153 -2.76 -32.41 -10.94
CA LYS A 153 -2.44 -31.92 -12.28
C LYS A 153 -2.17 -30.41 -12.19
N PRO A 154 -0.95 -29.96 -12.52
CA PRO A 154 -0.64 -28.53 -12.61
C PRO A 154 -1.01 -27.96 -13.98
N GLU A 155 -1.42 -26.69 -13.98
CA GLU A 155 -1.58 -25.85 -15.14
C GLU A 155 -0.78 -24.56 -14.91
N VAL A 156 0.33 -24.39 -15.64
CA VAL A 156 1.17 -23.20 -15.58
C VAL A 156 0.46 -22.07 -16.34
N GLN A 157 -0.02 -21.08 -15.62
CA GLN A 157 -0.73 -19.93 -16.18
C GLN A 157 0.22 -18.82 -16.62
N TYR A 158 1.32 -18.66 -15.88
CA TYR A 158 2.39 -17.73 -16.18
C TYR A 158 3.73 -18.31 -15.74
N ALA A 159 4.78 -18.08 -16.52
CA ALA A 159 6.15 -18.33 -16.12
C ALA A 159 7.08 -17.31 -16.76
N SER A 160 7.92 -16.66 -15.94
CA SER A 160 8.93 -15.73 -16.44
C SER A 160 9.99 -16.45 -17.29
N ASP A 161 10.56 -15.74 -18.27
CA ASP A 161 11.58 -16.28 -19.17
C ASP A 161 12.79 -16.84 -18.43
N GLN A 162 13.17 -16.20 -17.32
CA GLN A 162 14.28 -16.65 -16.50
C GLN A 162 13.98 -17.99 -15.83
N HIS A 163 12.78 -18.18 -15.29
CA HIS A 163 12.33 -19.47 -14.75
C HIS A 163 12.31 -20.56 -15.83
N ILE A 164 11.67 -20.26 -16.97
CA ILE A 164 11.60 -21.16 -18.12
C ILE A 164 13.01 -21.59 -18.55
N ASN A 165 13.94 -20.64 -18.66
CA ASN A 165 15.30 -20.93 -19.09
C ASN A 165 16.09 -21.72 -18.05
N ASN A 166 15.93 -21.43 -16.75
CA ASN A 166 16.59 -22.16 -15.67
C ASN A 166 16.11 -23.61 -15.61
N ASP A 167 14.80 -23.82 -15.57
CA ASP A 167 14.21 -25.17 -15.53
C ASP A 167 14.54 -25.95 -16.80
N TYR A 168 14.59 -25.29 -17.96
CA TYR A 168 14.94 -25.93 -19.22
C TYR A 168 16.40 -26.39 -19.27
N LYS A 169 17.32 -25.69 -18.59
CA LYS A 169 18.72 -26.10 -18.48
C LYS A 169 18.87 -27.38 -17.66
N THR A 170 18.03 -27.56 -16.64
CA THR A 170 18.09 -28.73 -15.74
C THR A 170 17.36 -29.96 -16.30
N ILE A 171 16.54 -29.81 -17.35
CA ILE A 171 15.86 -30.93 -18.00
C ILE A 171 16.86 -31.81 -18.77
N ARG A 172 17.00 -33.06 -18.34
CA ARG A 172 17.90 -34.08 -18.94
C ARG A 172 17.52 -34.42 -20.39
N PHE A 173 16.23 -34.51 -20.71
CA PHE A 173 15.73 -34.91 -22.04
C PHE A 173 14.81 -33.83 -22.63
N LYS A 174 15.35 -33.01 -23.53
CA LYS A 174 14.63 -31.90 -24.19
C LYS A 174 13.80 -32.40 -25.37
N THR A 175 12.71 -33.09 -25.07
CA THR A 175 11.78 -33.62 -26.08
C THR A 175 11.11 -32.50 -26.90
N LYS A 176 10.55 -32.85 -28.06
CA LYS A 176 9.77 -31.92 -28.90
C LYS A 176 8.67 -31.22 -28.09
N LYS A 177 7.96 -31.98 -27.25
CA LYS A 177 6.89 -31.47 -26.37
C LYS A 177 7.38 -30.40 -25.39
N ILE A 178 8.57 -30.55 -24.82
CA ILE A 178 9.13 -29.55 -23.88
C ILE A 178 9.56 -28.28 -24.64
N LYS A 179 10.09 -28.42 -25.86
CA LYS A 179 10.41 -27.27 -26.72
C LYS A 179 9.15 -26.51 -27.14
N GLU A 180 8.11 -27.23 -27.54
CA GLU A 180 6.80 -26.63 -27.87
C GLU A 180 6.19 -25.93 -26.65
N LEU A 181 6.25 -26.53 -25.46
CA LEU A 181 5.76 -25.92 -24.23
C LEU A 181 6.55 -24.67 -23.86
N LYS A 182 7.89 -24.68 -24.03
CA LYS A 182 8.74 -23.50 -23.85
C LYS A 182 8.27 -22.34 -24.72
N ASN A 183 8.07 -22.58 -26.02
CA ASN A 183 7.63 -21.56 -26.96
C ASN A 183 6.23 -21.04 -26.59
N LYS A 184 5.30 -21.94 -26.27
CA LYS A 184 3.93 -21.57 -25.86
C LYS A 184 3.92 -20.67 -24.61
N LEU A 185 4.73 -20.99 -23.60
CA LEU A 185 4.83 -20.19 -22.38
C LEU A 185 5.52 -18.83 -22.62
N HIS A 186 6.48 -18.79 -23.55
CA HIS A 186 7.15 -17.55 -23.95
C HIS A 186 6.21 -16.60 -24.70
N GLU A 187 5.35 -17.14 -25.58
CA GLU A 187 4.39 -16.37 -26.37
C GLU A 187 3.17 -15.92 -25.54
N LYS A 188 2.71 -16.76 -24.61
CA LYS A 188 1.60 -16.41 -23.69
C LYS A 188 2.12 -15.68 -22.45
N LYS A 189 2.46 -14.40 -22.61
CA LYS A 189 2.59 -13.49 -21.46
C LYS A 189 1.20 -13.12 -20.96
N ASN A 190 0.61 -13.99 -20.13
CA ASN A 190 -0.75 -13.81 -19.64
C ASN A 190 -0.78 -12.74 -18.54
N GLN A 191 -0.75 -11.46 -18.94
CA GLN A 191 -0.77 -10.30 -18.02
C GLN A 191 -1.97 -10.37 -17.06
N ILE A 192 -3.12 -10.87 -17.53
CA ILE A 192 -4.32 -11.08 -16.72
C ILE A 192 -4.04 -11.95 -15.49
N SER A 193 -3.21 -13.00 -15.60
CA SER A 193 -2.87 -13.85 -14.45
C SER A 193 -2.00 -13.13 -13.42
N LEU A 194 -1.15 -12.19 -13.86
CA LEU A 194 -0.35 -11.37 -12.96
C LEU A 194 -1.24 -10.37 -12.23
N ASP A 195 -2.07 -9.64 -12.96
CA ASP A 195 -2.95 -8.60 -12.42
C ASP A 195 -3.97 -9.18 -11.42
N LEU A 196 -4.56 -10.35 -11.73
CA LEU A 196 -5.47 -11.05 -10.82
C LEU A 196 -4.77 -11.48 -9.53
N PHE A 197 -3.56 -12.03 -9.64
CA PHE A 197 -2.80 -12.44 -8.45
C PHE A 197 -2.33 -11.24 -7.63
N GLU A 198 -1.96 -10.14 -8.28
CA GLU A 198 -1.60 -8.88 -7.60
C GLU A 198 -2.77 -8.37 -6.74
N GLY A 199 -3.99 -8.35 -7.29
CA GLY A 199 -5.19 -7.97 -6.54
C GLY A 199 -5.39 -8.83 -5.30
N VAL A 200 -5.40 -10.15 -5.47
CA VAL A 200 -5.59 -11.11 -4.36
C VAL A 200 -4.49 -10.96 -3.29
N LEU A 201 -3.23 -10.76 -3.70
CA LEU A 201 -2.11 -10.58 -2.80
C LEU A 201 -2.25 -9.29 -1.97
N ASN A 202 -2.60 -8.19 -2.62
CA ASN A 202 -2.77 -6.88 -1.99
C ASN A 202 -3.94 -6.87 -1.01
N ASP A 203 -5.07 -7.45 -1.39
CA ASP A 203 -6.26 -7.58 -0.53
C ASP A 203 -5.93 -8.41 0.71
N THR A 204 -5.29 -9.57 0.51
CA THR A 204 -4.86 -10.45 1.61
C THR A 204 -3.90 -9.74 2.56
N TRP A 205 -2.89 -9.03 2.04
CA TRP A 205 -1.93 -8.31 2.86
C TRP A 205 -2.59 -7.19 3.66
N THR A 206 -3.51 -6.46 3.02
CA THR A 206 -4.29 -5.40 3.65
C THR A 206 -5.17 -5.94 4.79
N GLU A 207 -5.87 -7.05 4.57
CA GLU A 207 -6.66 -7.71 5.63
C GLU A 207 -5.77 -8.18 6.80
N TYR A 208 -4.58 -8.71 6.51
CA TYR A 208 -3.65 -9.14 7.54
C TYR A 208 -3.16 -7.96 8.39
N ARG A 209 -2.73 -6.86 7.76
CA ARG A 209 -2.35 -5.62 8.46
C ARG A 209 -3.54 -5.02 9.21
N GLN A 210 -4.74 -5.07 8.65
CA GLN A 210 -5.95 -4.61 9.34
C GLN A 210 -6.13 -5.32 10.69
N LYS A 211 -5.99 -6.65 10.70
CA LYS A 211 -6.17 -7.44 11.92
C LYS A 211 -5.02 -7.28 12.92
N LYS A 212 -3.78 -7.23 12.45
CA LYS A 212 -2.57 -7.29 13.29
C LYS A 212 -2.07 -5.91 13.75
N VAL A 213 -2.31 -4.88 12.96
CA VAL A 213 -1.77 -3.53 13.16
C VAL A 213 -2.90 -2.53 13.33
N TYR A 214 -3.76 -2.36 12.31
CA TYR A 214 -4.69 -1.22 12.30
C TYR A 214 -5.80 -1.35 13.34
N ASN A 215 -6.42 -2.52 13.50
CA ASN A 215 -7.51 -2.70 14.47
C ASN A 215 -7.05 -2.51 15.94
N PRO A 216 -5.94 -3.12 16.41
CA PRO A 216 -5.45 -2.88 17.77
C PRO A 216 -5.02 -1.43 17.99
N LEU A 217 -4.33 -0.82 17.03
CA LEU A 217 -3.89 0.57 17.11
C LEU A 217 -5.08 1.53 17.18
N PHE A 218 -6.06 1.36 16.30
CA PHE A 218 -7.29 2.15 16.28
C PHE A 218 -8.03 2.06 17.61
N LYS A 219 -8.18 0.84 18.15
CA LYS A 219 -8.84 0.62 19.45
C LYS A 219 -8.13 1.41 20.56
N TRP A 220 -6.80 1.33 20.60
CA TRP A 220 -5.99 2.05 21.60
C TRP A 220 -6.12 3.58 21.47
N ILE A 221 -6.03 4.13 20.25
CA ILE A 221 -6.19 5.57 20.00
C ILE A 221 -7.58 6.05 20.46
N LYS A 222 -8.61 5.27 20.14
CA LYS A 222 -10.01 5.60 20.49
C LYS A 222 -10.27 5.54 21.98
N GLU A 223 -9.80 4.50 22.67
CA GLU A 223 -9.97 4.34 24.12
C GLU A 223 -9.29 5.46 24.90
N ASN A 224 -8.12 5.90 24.45
CA ASN A 224 -7.39 7.01 25.07
C ASN A 224 -7.89 8.40 24.66
N LYS A 225 -8.81 8.47 23.69
CA LYS A 225 -9.40 9.69 23.16
C LYS A 225 -8.37 10.70 22.63
N PHE A 226 -7.27 10.25 22.04
CA PHE A 226 -6.17 11.14 21.63
C PHE A 226 -6.63 12.20 20.62
N ILE A 227 -7.37 11.78 19.60
CA ILE A 227 -7.90 12.70 18.58
C ILE A 227 -8.86 13.73 19.18
N GLN A 228 -9.69 13.34 20.14
CA GLN A 228 -10.61 14.26 20.82
C GLN A 228 -9.90 15.22 21.77
N LYS A 229 -8.73 14.84 22.28
CA LYS A 229 -7.84 15.71 23.07
C LYS A 229 -6.99 16.64 22.20
N GLY A 230 -7.07 16.51 20.87
CA GLY A 230 -6.34 17.35 19.93
C GLY A 230 -4.88 16.96 19.76
N LEU A 231 -4.52 15.69 19.97
CA LEU A 231 -3.16 15.23 19.71
C LEU A 231 -2.91 15.10 18.21
N ASN A 232 -1.72 15.52 17.77
CA ASN A 232 -1.19 15.29 16.43
C ASN A 232 -0.46 13.93 16.33
N SER A 233 -0.04 13.54 15.12
CA SER A 233 0.63 12.26 14.85
C SER A 233 1.92 12.08 15.66
N ILE A 234 2.76 13.12 15.81
CA ILE A 234 3.98 13.06 16.64
C ILE A 234 3.63 12.76 18.11
N GLU A 235 2.62 13.43 18.66
CA GLU A 235 2.21 13.23 20.04
C GLU A 235 1.64 11.82 20.27
N ILE A 236 0.89 11.27 19.30
CA ILE A 236 0.40 9.89 19.37
C ILE A 236 1.57 8.89 19.31
N ILE A 237 2.56 9.13 18.43
CA ILE A 237 3.79 8.31 18.35
C ILE A 237 4.54 8.37 19.69
N HIS A 238 4.63 9.53 20.33
CA HIS A 238 5.22 9.66 21.66
C HIS A 238 4.49 8.85 22.72
N GLU A 239 3.16 8.91 22.75
CA GLU A 239 2.36 8.10 23.67
C GLU A 239 2.54 6.60 23.39
N TYR A 240 2.70 6.20 22.13
CA TYR A 240 2.96 4.81 21.76
C TYR A 240 4.34 4.35 22.24
N ASN A 241 5.37 5.18 22.05
CA ASN A 241 6.74 4.87 22.45
C ASN A 241 6.94 4.85 23.98
N ARG A 242 6.00 5.41 24.75
CA ARG A 242 5.97 5.31 26.22
C ARG A 242 5.47 3.96 26.74
N LEU A 243 4.89 3.13 25.88
CA LEU A 243 4.39 1.82 26.28
C LEU A 243 5.54 0.88 26.64
N SER A 244 5.39 0.13 27.74
CA SER A 244 6.38 -0.85 28.18
C SER A 244 6.53 -2.03 27.20
N ARG A 245 5.53 -2.26 26.36
CA ARG A 245 5.52 -3.26 25.29
C ARG A 245 4.73 -2.71 24.10
N PRO A 246 5.17 -2.97 22.87
CA PRO A 246 4.43 -2.55 21.68
C PRO A 246 3.07 -3.25 21.62
N LEU A 247 2.02 -2.51 21.25
CA LEU A 247 0.66 -3.04 21.08
C LEU A 247 0.50 -3.83 19.78
N VAL A 248 1.27 -3.45 18.76
CA VAL A 248 1.24 -4.05 17.44
C VAL A 248 2.65 -4.48 17.03
N PRO A 249 2.78 -5.47 16.15
CA PRO A 249 4.09 -6.02 15.77
C PRO A 249 4.80 -5.22 14.66
N ALA A 250 4.43 -3.93 14.48
CA ALA A 250 4.99 -3.03 13.49
C ALA A 250 5.46 -1.74 14.15
N THR A 251 6.46 -1.09 13.56
CA THR A 251 6.82 0.29 13.90
C THR A 251 5.64 1.20 13.55
N ILE A 252 5.31 2.14 14.43
CA ILE A 252 4.20 3.09 14.21
C ILE A 252 4.76 4.41 13.71
N ASP A 253 4.11 4.94 12.68
CA ASP A 253 4.38 6.24 12.09
C ASP A 253 3.07 6.95 11.70
N GLY A 254 3.16 8.14 11.14
CA GLY A 254 2.02 8.97 10.77
C GLY A 254 1.14 8.33 9.70
N GLU A 255 1.72 7.66 8.71
CA GLU A 255 0.99 6.94 7.65
C GLU A 255 0.18 5.78 8.24
N ILE A 256 0.77 4.99 9.15
CA ILE A 256 0.09 3.88 9.81
C ILE A 256 -1.03 4.38 10.73
N ILE A 257 -0.81 5.49 11.46
CA ILE A 257 -1.83 6.11 12.29
C ILE A 257 -2.99 6.59 11.40
N HIS A 258 -2.71 7.33 10.34
CA HIS A 258 -3.72 7.80 9.39
C HIS A 258 -4.51 6.63 8.78
N THR A 259 -3.80 5.65 8.23
CA THR A 259 -4.35 4.46 7.61
C THR A 259 -5.27 3.69 8.58
N CYS A 260 -4.89 3.56 9.86
CA CYS A 260 -5.73 2.86 10.82
C CYS A 260 -7.03 3.62 11.16
N LEU A 261 -7.01 4.96 11.11
CA LEU A 261 -8.20 5.78 11.29
C LEU A 261 -9.12 5.75 10.06
N VAL A 262 -8.54 5.75 8.86
CA VAL A 262 -9.27 5.69 7.58
C VAL A 262 -9.93 4.32 7.37
N ASN A 263 -9.19 3.23 7.60
CA ASN A 263 -9.63 1.88 7.27
C ASN A 263 -10.47 1.20 8.36
N ASN A 264 -10.85 1.92 9.41
CA ASN A 264 -11.74 1.37 10.42
C ASN A 264 -13.20 1.30 9.90
N ARG A 265 -13.57 0.18 9.29
CA ARG A 265 -14.97 -0.16 8.98
C ARG A 265 -15.78 -0.33 10.26
N TRP A 266 -16.70 0.59 10.53
CA TRP A 266 -17.77 0.38 11.51
C TRP A 266 -19.07 0.05 10.78
N HIS A 267 -19.52 -1.21 10.90
CA HIS A 267 -20.87 -1.64 10.48
C HIS A 267 -21.34 -1.03 9.14
N ASP A 268 -20.61 -1.34 8.07
CA ASP A 268 -20.94 -0.99 6.68
C ASP A 268 -20.90 0.52 6.33
N ARG A 269 -20.35 1.38 7.18
CA ARG A 269 -20.06 2.79 6.86
C ARG A 269 -18.64 3.21 7.19
N TRP A 270 -18.03 3.97 6.28
CA TRP A 270 -16.74 4.62 6.49
C TRP A 270 -16.92 5.85 7.38
N ASP A 271 -16.27 5.88 8.55
CA ASP A 271 -16.24 7.04 9.46
C ASP A 271 -14.87 7.72 9.41
N PHE A 272 -14.74 8.68 8.50
CA PHE A 272 -13.51 9.47 8.33
C PHE A 272 -13.41 10.63 9.35
N SER A 273 -14.28 10.71 10.35
CA SER A 273 -14.30 11.87 11.25
C SER A 273 -13.05 11.97 12.11
N LEU A 274 -12.43 10.84 12.47
CA LEU A 274 -11.21 10.83 13.26
C LEU A 274 -9.96 11.10 12.41
N SER A 275 -9.85 10.51 11.22
CA SER A 275 -8.74 10.80 10.31
C SER A 275 -8.71 12.27 9.92
N LYS A 276 -9.87 12.85 9.57
CA LYS A 276 -9.99 14.29 9.24
C LYS A 276 -9.62 15.22 10.39
N LYS A 277 -9.86 14.79 11.64
CA LYS A 277 -9.46 15.58 12.82
C LYS A 277 -7.96 15.48 13.09
N LEU A 278 -7.37 14.29 12.89
CA LEU A 278 -5.92 14.12 12.95
C LEU A 278 -5.25 15.00 11.89
N GLU A 279 -5.68 14.85 10.63
CA GLU A 279 -5.24 15.65 9.48
C GLU A 279 -5.26 17.16 9.77
N ALA A 280 -6.37 17.68 10.31
CA ALA A 280 -6.48 19.09 10.66
C ALA A 280 -5.50 19.52 11.77
N THR A 281 -5.19 18.63 12.71
CA THR A 281 -4.26 18.89 13.81
C THR A 281 -2.81 18.85 13.31
N ASP A 282 -2.48 17.88 12.46
CA ASP A 282 -1.18 17.74 11.80
C ASP A 282 -0.91 18.93 10.86
N TYR A 283 -1.92 19.32 10.07
CA TYR A 283 -1.84 20.49 9.20
C TYR A 283 -1.61 21.77 10.00
N LYS A 284 -2.35 21.95 11.10
CA LYS A 284 -2.13 23.08 11.99
C LYS A 284 -0.71 23.09 12.54
N PHE A 285 -0.19 21.95 13.00
CA PHE A 285 1.18 21.86 13.49
C PHE A 285 2.20 22.30 12.44
N MET A 286 2.02 21.90 11.18
CA MET A 286 2.87 22.32 10.06
C MET A 286 2.79 23.84 9.83
N ILE A 287 1.58 24.42 9.85
CA ILE A 287 1.41 25.88 9.67
C ILE A 287 2.03 26.65 10.85
N ASP A 288 1.80 26.21 12.09
CA ASP A 288 2.41 26.80 13.28
C ASP A 288 3.96 26.73 13.20
N TRP A 289 4.50 25.65 12.61
CA TRP A 289 5.93 25.52 12.32
C TRP A 289 6.39 26.51 11.24
N PHE A 290 5.64 26.74 10.16
CA PHE A 290 5.96 27.79 9.17
C PHE A 290 6.00 29.17 9.83
N GLU A 291 4.97 29.52 10.61
CA GLU A 291 4.88 30.82 11.29
C GLU A 291 6.06 31.05 12.25
N LYS A 292 6.40 30.03 13.04
CA LYS A 292 7.54 30.08 13.97
C LYS A 292 8.89 30.29 13.27
N ASN A 293 9.01 29.83 12.02
CA ASN A 293 10.22 29.97 11.21
C ASN A 293 10.13 31.14 10.21
N GLU A 294 9.12 32.01 10.34
CA GLU A 294 8.90 33.17 9.47
C GLU A 294 8.78 32.80 7.97
N LEU A 295 8.23 31.62 7.68
CA LEU A 295 8.07 31.10 6.32
C LEU A 295 6.67 31.41 5.77
N ASN A 296 6.62 31.71 4.47
CA ASN A 296 5.35 31.87 3.76
C ASN A 296 4.74 30.50 3.42
N ILE A 297 3.40 30.42 3.38
CA ILE A 297 2.66 29.23 2.95
C ILE A 297 2.93 28.97 1.46
N ASN A 298 3.84 28.05 1.16
CA ASN A 298 4.20 27.61 -0.19
C ASN A 298 4.89 26.23 -0.16
N MET A 299 5.16 25.67 -1.34
CA MET A 299 5.82 24.36 -1.46
C MET A 299 7.29 24.35 -1.01
N GLU A 300 7.97 25.49 -1.02
CA GLU A 300 9.35 25.58 -0.55
C GLU A 300 9.43 25.45 0.97
N ALA A 301 8.54 26.14 1.70
CA ALA A 301 8.38 26.00 3.15
C ALA A 301 8.02 24.57 3.53
N PHE A 302 7.14 23.92 2.76
CA PHE A 302 6.81 22.51 2.95
C PHE A 302 8.02 21.58 2.85
N ASN A 303 8.86 21.75 1.82
CA ASN A 303 10.07 20.95 1.69
C ASN A 303 11.02 21.17 2.88
N GLN A 304 11.18 22.42 3.34
CA GLN A 304 11.97 22.73 4.52
C GLN A 304 11.41 22.07 5.79
N PHE A 305 10.08 22.05 5.96
CA PHE A 305 9.42 21.35 7.04
C PHE A 305 9.68 19.84 6.99
N CYS A 306 9.49 19.22 5.82
CA CYS A 306 9.76 17.79 5.62
C CYS A 306 11.20 17.43 5.98
N ASP A 307 12.18 18.23 5.56
CA ASP A 307 13.60 18.00 5.87
C ASP A 307 13.89 18.18 7.37
N ALA A 308 13.30 19.19 8.00
CA ALA A 308 13.41 19.40 9.44
C ALA A 308 12.84 18.23 10.24
N MET A 309 11.63 17.77 9.87
CA MET A 309 10.99 16.62 10.52
C MET A 309 11.80 15.34 10.33
N LYS A 310 12.33 15.07 9.13
CA LYS A 310 13.20 13.91 8.86
C LYS A 310 14.51 13.97 9.67
N LYS A 311 15.07 15.16 9.87
CA LYS A 311 16.29 15.34 10.65
C LYS A 311 16.06 15.13 12.15
N GLU A 312 14.94 15.62 12.66
CA GLU A 312 14.56 15.48 14.07
C GLU A 312 14.07 14.06 14.38
N TRP A 313 13.45 13.39 13.39
CA TRP A 313 12.87 12.06 13.50
C TRP A 313 13.39 11.10 12.40
N PRO A 314 14.68 10.73 12.41
CA PRO A 314 15.30 9.99 11.29
C PRO A 314 14.73 8.58 11.08
N GLN A 315 14.08 8.03 12.09
CA GLN A 315 13.61 6.65 12.13
C GLN A 315 12.09 6.51 11.91
N SER A 316 11.37 7.61 11.65
CA SER A 316 9.91 7.59 11.55
C SER A 316 9.36 8.62 10.57
N HIS A 317 8.47 8.18 9.67
CA HIS A 317 7.60 9.06 8.89
C HIS A 317 6.54 9.66 9.82
N VAL A 318 6.90 10.69 10.61
CA VAL A 318 6.06 11.19 11.71
C VAL A 318 4.70 11.77 11.30
N PHE A 319 4.52 12.08 10.01
CA PHE A 319 3.27 12.54 9.41
C PHE A 319 3.01 11.77 8.12
N ASP A 320 1.74 11.73 7.72
CA ASP A 320 1.37 11.47 6.32
C ASP A 320 1.68 12.73 5.49
N PHE A 321 2.89 12.78 4.94
CA PHE A 321 3.35 13.93 4.17
C PHE A 321 2.59 14.11 2.86
N ASP A 322 2.09 13.03 2.25
CA ASP A 322 1.34 13.09 1.00
C ASP A 322 0.00 13.80 1.22
N GLU A 323 -0.68 13.50 2.33
CA GLU A 323 -1.92 14.17 2.70
C GLU A 323 -1.68 15.64 3.10
N LEU A 324 -0.60 15.95 3.83
CA LEU A 324 -0.23 17.33 4.15
C LEU A 324 0.09 18.16 2.89
N GLU A 325 0.84 17.58 1.95
CA GLU A 325 1.14 18.21 0.66
C GLU A 325 -0.15 18.49 -0.13
N PHE A 326 -1.05 17.52 -0.17
CA PHE A 326 -2.33 17.65 -0.85
C PHE A 326 -3.16 18.79 -0.27
N GLN A 327 -3.28 18.87 1.06
CA GLN A 327 -4.00 19.95 1.73
C GLN A 327 -3.36 21.31 1.49
N LEU A 328 -2.02 21.39 1.55
CA LEU A 328 -1.29 22.62 1.28
C LEU A 328 -1.52 23.12 -0.15
N LYS A 329 -1.48 22.24 -1.15
CA LYS A 329 -1.78 22.60 -2.54
C LYS A 329 -3.20 23.18 -2.69
N GLN A 330 -4.17 22.62 -1.98
CA GLN A 330 -5.53 23.19 -1.97
C GLN A 330 -5.57 24.58 -1.36
N GLU A 331 -4.84 24.80 -0.27
CA GLU A 331 -4.77 26.10 0.40
C GLU A 331 -4.08 27.17 -0.46
N ILE A 332 -2.93 26.84 -1.05
CA ILE A 332 -2.22 27.71 -2.00
C ILE A 332 -3.17 28.12 -3.14
N SER A 333 -3.89 27.16 -3.73
CA SER A 333 -4.85 27.45 -4.80
C SER A 333 -6.00 28.37 -4.35
N LYS A 334 -6.49 28.21 -3.11
CA LYS A 334 -7.51 29.11 -2.53
C LYS A 334 -6.95 30.52 -2.33
N LEU A 335 -5.74 30.66 -1.81
CA LEU A 335 -5.07 31.94 -1.60
C LEU A 335 -4.81 32.67 -2.92
N GLU A 336 -4.39 31.95 -3.96
CA GLU A 336 -4.21 32.51 -5.31
C GLU A 336 -5.52 33.06 -5.89
N LYS A 337 -6.62 32.29 -5.78
CA LYS A 337 -7.95 32.74 -6.21
C LYS A 337 -8.41 33.98 -5.44
N GLN A 338 -8.19 34.03 -4.13
CA GLN A 338 -8.53 35.22 -3.32
C GLN A 338 -7.72 36.44 -3.74
N LYS A 339 -6.41 36.29 -3.97
CA LYS A 339 -5.55 37.38 -4.48
C LYS A 339 -6.02 37.87 -5.84
N GLN A 340 -6.44 36.98 -6.74
CA GLN A 340 -7.00 37.36 -8.05
C GLN A 340 -8.30 38.16 -7.91
N ILE A 341 -9.23 37.71 -7.06
CA ILE A 341 -10.50 38.43 -6.78
C ILE A 341 -10.22 39.82 -6.19
N GLN A 342 -9.28 39.91 -5.24
CA GLN A 342 -8.92 41.18 -4.61
C GLN A 342 -8.28 42.14 -5.62
N ASN A 343 -7.37 41.65 -6.47
CA ASN A 343 -6.79 42.45 -7.55
C ASN A 343 -7.84 42.95 -8.54
N GLN A 344 -8.81 42.11 -8.93
CA GLN A 344 -9.91 42.53 -9.80
C GLN A 344 -10.79 43.61 -9.15
N LYS A 345 -11.06 43.49 -7.84
CA LYS A 345 -11.79 44.52 -7.08
C LYS A 345 -11.02 45.85 -7.05
N THR A 346 -9.73 45.82 -6.75
CA THR A 346 -8.87 47.02 -6.75
C THR A 346 -8.82 47.69 -8.12
N ILE A 347 -8.73 46.90 -9.21
CA ILE A 347 -8.77 47.43 -10.58
C ILE A 347 -10.11 48.11 -10.85
N LYS A 348 -11.23 47.46 -10.50
CA LYS A 348 -12.58 48.01 -10.70
C LYS A 348 -12.78 49.31 -9.92
N ASP A 349 -12.35 49.36 -8.66
CA ASP A 349 -12.47 50.55 -7.82
C ASP A 349 -11.62 51.72 -8.37
N LYS A 350 -10.42 51.42 -8.89
CA LYS A 350 -9.58 52.43 -9.57
C LYS A 350 -10.24 52.99 -10.84
N PHE A 351 -10.90 52.14 -11.63
CA PHE A 351 -11.66 52.56 -12.81
C PHE A 351 -12.88 53.41 -12.44
N ILE A 352 -13.63 53.04 -11.40
CA ILE A 352 -14.77 53.82 -10.90
C ILE A 352 -14.30 55.21 -10.46
N TYR A 353 -13.21 55.27 -9.70
CA TYR A 353 -12.65 56.54 -9.23
C TYR A 353 -12.17 57.44 -10.38
N GLN A 354 -11.48 56.88 -11.39
CA GLN A 354 -11.08 57.62 -12.59
C GLN A 354 -12.29 58.17 -13.37
N ASN A 355 -13.33 57.37 -13.55
CA ASN A 355 -14.54 57.79 -14.25
C ASN A 355 -15.29 58.90 -13.50
N ALA A 356 -15.44 58.78 -12.18
CA ALA A 356 -16.05 59.81 -11.35
C ALA A 356 -15.28 61.13 -11.40
N ARG A 357 -13.94 61.06 -11.39
CA ARG A 357 -13.06 62.23 -11.53
C ARG A 357 -13.25 62.92 -12.90
N LEU A 358 -13.22 62.15 -13.99
CA LEU A 358 -13.44 62.69 -15.35
C LEU A 358 -14.82 63.34 -15.50
N GLN A 359 -15.84 62.78 -14.85
CA GLN A 359 -17.19 63.34 -14.87
C GLN A 359 -17.28 64.64 -14.05
N ALA A 360 -16.61 64.72 -12.90
CA ALA A 360 -16.51 65.95 -12.13
C ALA A 360 -15.75 67.05 -12.89
N GLU A 361 -14.64 66.71 -13.56
CA GLU A 361 -13.88 67.64 -14.40
C GLU A 361 -14.75 68.19 -15.55
N LYS A 362 -15.58 67.35 -16.18
CA LYS A 362 -16.58 67.79 -17.18
C LYS A 362 -17.61 68.76 -16.61
N TRP A 363 -18.20 68.46 -15.45
CA TRP A 363 -19.18 69.35 -14.82
C TRP A 363 -18.59 70.72 -14.47
N VAL A 364 -17.34 70.77 -14.01
CA VAL A 364 -16.64 72.03 -13.76
C VAL A 364 -16.46 72.82 -15.05
N GLN A 365 -16.04 72.18 -16.15
CA GLN A 365 -15.90 72.83 -17.44
C GLN A 365 -17.24 73.35 -17.99
N GLU A 366 -18.29 72.55 -17.90
CA GLU A 366 -19.64 72.93 -18.35
C GLU A 366 -20.19 74.13 -17.55
N GLU A 367 -19.95 74.18 -16.24
CA GLU A 367 -20.37 75.28 -15.38
C GLU A 367 -19.53 76.55 -15.63
N GLU A 368 -18.22 76.42 -15.85
CA GLU A 368 -17.37 77.53 -16.29
C GLU A 368 -17.82 78.12 -17.63
N GLU A 369 -18.22 77.27 -18.59
CA GLU A 369 -18.79 77.72 -19.88
C GLU A 369 -20.15 78.40 -19.71
N ARG A 370 -21.00 77.90 -18.81
CA ARG A 370 -22.28 78.55 -18.47
C ARG A 370 -22.08 79.94 -17.89
N LEU A 371 -21.13 80.09 -16.95
CA LEU A 371 -20.81 81.37 -16.33
C LEU A 371 -20.25 82.37 -17.34
N LYS A 372 -19.46 81.93 -18.32
CA LYS A 372 -18.98 82.78 -19.43
C LYS A 372 -20.10 83.29 -20.35
N LYS A 373 -21.21 82.56 -20.48
CA LYS A 373 -22.39 82.99 -21.27
C LYS A 373 -23.28 83.98 -20.52
N TYR A 374 -23.20 84.05 -19.19
CA TYR A 374 -23.90 85.02 -18.36
C TYR A 374 -23.05 86.31 -18.18
N VAL A 375 -22.90 87.08 -19.25
CA VAL A 375 -22.47 88.49 -19.14
C VAL A 375 -23.73 89.35 -19.14
N PRO A 376 -24.12 90.00 -18.01
CA PRO A 376 -25.29 90.86 -17.99
C PRO A 376 -25.07 92.07 -18.90
N LYS A 377 -25.88 92.20 -19.97
CA LYS A 377 -25.94 93.45 -20.75
C LYS A 377 -26.61 94.53 -19.90
N PHE A 378 -25.82 95.33 -19.19
CA PHE A 378 -26.28 96.59 -18.64
C PHE A 378 -26.60 97.55 -19.79
N LYS A 379 -27.89 97.73 -20.11
CA LYS A 379 -28.35 98.87 -20.90
C LYS A 379 -28.41 100.09 -20.00
N MET A 380 -27.41 100.97 -20.09
CA MET A 380 -27.57 102.35 -19.60
C MET A 380 -28.56 103.07 -20.51
N LYS A 381 -29.69 103.53 -19.95
CA LYS A 381 -30.47 104.61 -20.56
C LYS A 381 -29.72 105.92 -20.30
N MET A 382 -29.39 106.65 -21.36
CA MET A 382 -29.04 108.08 -21.25
C MET A 382 -30.29 108.89 -20.92
#